data_AF-A0A9N7VQC1-F1
#
_entry.id   AF-A0A9N7VQC1-F1
#
_cell.length_a   1.000
_cell.length_b   1.000
_cell.length_c   1.000
_cell.angle_alpha   90.00
_cell.angle_beta   90.00
_cell.angle_gamma   90.00
#
_symmetry.space_group_name_H-M   'P 1'
#
loop_
_entity.id
_entity.type
_entity.pdbx_description
1 polymer ?
#
loop_
_entity_poly.entity_id
_entity_poly.type
_entity_poly.pdbx_seq_one_letter_code
_entity_poly.pdbx_strand_id
1 'polypeptide(L)'
;MCFAALVIDRSERRVWAIVVVMFGVVLFDFAADFIDGPIKAYLFDVCSHQDKERGLHYHALLTGLGGACGYLVGAMDWGHSVLGQLLGSEYQVIYFFAALTWGIFLTVHLFSIPEQALGKDPSATDSSPPSALRALGSHSNGYGSMSKELVPTVAPASVPDLRPRSFSALGEANSVTSSAKQPNKEAQKRMTFRSMMKAIMNMPSHYRCLCVSHLLGWTAFLCNMLFFTDFMGQIVYKGNPYAEHNSTAYVTYERGVEVGCWGLCINAVSSALYSYVQRWLLPYIGLKGLYFMGYFVFGMGTSLIGLFPNIIATLILCTVFGVMSSTLYTIPFNLIAEYQREEQEQLAMQGIKETQRGTGVDCAALTCMVQLAQIIVGAGLGALVNLAGSVIVVVLSASSVSLLGCIFIALFIRYVE
;
A
#
# COMPACT_ATOMS: atom_id res chain seq x y z
N MET A 1 -19.09 5.72 22.67
CA MET A 1 -19.70 5.84 24.02
C MET A 1 -21.22 5.58 24.06
N CYS A 2 -22.00 5.80 22.99
CA CYS A 2 -23.47 5.73 23.08
C CYS A 2 -24.10 4.33 23.27
N PHE A 3 -23.45 3.23 22.85
CA PHE A 3 -24.00 1.88 23.04
C PHE A 3 -23.81 1.29 24.44
N ALA A 4 -22.84 1.79 25.22
CA ALA A 4 -22.52 1.26 26.55
C ALA A 4 -23.53 1.67 27.65
N ALA A 5 -24.40 2.65 27.37
CA ALA A 5 -25.40 3.13 28.31
C ALA A 5 -26.65 2.23 28.41
N LEU A 6 -26.84 1.29 27.47
CA LEU A 6 -28.03 0.44 27.37
C LEU A 6 -27.89 -0.95 28.00
N VAL A 7 -26.69 -1.32 28.48
CA VAL A 7 -26.40 -2.66 29.01
C VAL A 7 -26.16 -2.60 30.52
N ILE A 8 -27.05 -3.26 31.27
CA ILE A 8 -27.12 -3.27 32.74
C ILE A 8 -26.07 -4.20 33.36
N ASP A 9 -25.65 -5.26 32.66
CA ASP A 9 -24.72 -6.26 33.18
C ASP A 9 -23.24 -5.93 32.87
N ARG A 10 -22.35 -6.14 33.86
CA ARG A 10 -20.93 -5.74 33.82
C ARG A 10 -20.06 -6.68 32.97
N SER A 11 -20.53 -7.91 32.75
CA SER A 11 -19.96 -8.90 31.82
C SER A 11 -20.34 -8.53 30.38
N GLU A 12 -21.63 -8.36 30.10
CA GLU A 12 -22.18 -7.97 28.81
C GLU A 12 -21.58 -6.64 28.33
N ARG A 13 -21.49 -5.63 29.20
CA ARG A 13 -20.86 -4.34 28.85
C ARG A 13 -19.40 -4.50 28.42
N ARG A 14 -18.64 -5.41 29.04
CA ARG A 14 -17.25 -5.69 28.65
C ARG A 14 -17.18 -6.41 27.31
N VAL A 15 -18.05 -7.39 27.08
CA VAL A 15 -18.14 -8.11 25.80
C VAL A 15 -18.49 -7.14 24.66
N TRP A 16 -19.53 -6.33 24.82
CA TRP A 16 -19.91 -5.32 23.83
C TRP A 16 -18.82 -4.27 23.60
N ALA A 17 -18.10 -3.85 24.64
CA ALA A 17 -16.96 -2.95 24.47
C ALA A 17 -15.85 -3.57 23.62
N ILE A 18 -15.48 -4.84 23.88
CA ILE A 18 -14.49 -5.57 23.08
C ILE A 18 -14.95 -5.70 21.63
N VAL A 19 -16.21 -6.08 21.40
CA VAL A 19 -16.77 -6.24 20.04
C VAL A 19 -16.73 -4.91 19.27
N VAL A 20 -17.13 -3.81 19.91
CA VAL A 20 -17.12 -2.48 19.27
C VAL A 20 -15.68 -2.03 18.97
N VAL A 21 -14.73 -2.25 19.88
CA VAL A 21 -13.31 -1.92 19.65
C VAL A 21 -12.75 -2.77 18.52
N MET A 22 -12.99 -4.08 18.52
CA MET A 22 -12.53 -4.98 17.46
C MET A 22 -13.10 -4.59 16.09
N PHE A 23 -14.40 -4.31 16.01
CA PHE A 23 -15.03 -3.83 14.78
C PHE A 23 -14.45 -2.48 14.34
N GLY A 24 -14.24 -1.56 15.27
CA GLY A 24 -13.64 -0.25 14.99
C GLY A 24 -12.22 -0.36 14.46
N VAL A 25 -11.38 -1.22 15.06
CA VAL A 25 -10.02 -1.49 14.59
C VAL A 25 -10.04 -2.06 13.18
N VAL A 26 -10.88 -3.06 12.91
CA VAL A 26 -10.99 -3.66 11.56
C VAL A 26 -11.45 -2.63 10.52
N LEU A 27 -12.43 -1.80 10.86
CA LEU A 27 -12.93 -0.76 9.95
C LEU A 27 -11.87 0.32 9.70
N PHE A 28 -11.12 0.71 10.74
CA PHE A 28 -10.06 1.71 10.63
C PHE A 28 -8.90 1.19 9.77
N ASP A 29 -8.46 -0.05 9.99
CA ASP A 29 -7.39 -0.68 9.21
C ASP A 29 -7.81 -0.83 7.74
N PHE A 30 -9.04 -1.30 7.50
CA PHE A 30 -9.60 -1.37 6.15
C PHE A 30 -9.66 0.01 5.47
N ALA A 31 -10.07 1.05 6.19
CA ALA A 31 -10.12 2.40 5.65
C ALA A 31 -8.72 2.94 5.33
N ALA A 32 -7.74 2.72 6.22
CA ALA A 32 -6.36 3.14 6.02
C ALA A 32 -5.74 2.47 4.78
N ASP A 33 -5.91 1.17 4.62
CA ASP A 33 -5.42 0.42 3.46
C ASP A 33 -6.14 0.80 2.16
N PHE A 34 -7.45 1.06 2.22
CA PHE A 34 -8.24 1.38 1.04
C PHE A 34 -7.93 2.78 0.49
N ILE A 35 -7.42 3.71 1.30
CA ILE A 35 -7.09 5.07 0.87
C ILE A 35 -5.86 5.10 -0.06
N ASP A 36 -4.88 4.19 0.11
CA ASP A 36 -3.62 4.23 -0.63
C ASP A 36 -3.79 3.97 -2.14
N GLY A 37 -4.68 3.06 -2.51
CA GLY A 37 -4.95 2.72 -3.92
C GLY A 37 -5.52 3.88 -4.74
N PRO A 38 -6.66 4.47 -4.36
CA PRO A 38 -7.27 5.61 -5.03
C PRO A 38 -6.37 6.85 -5.07
N ILE A 39 -5.61 7.14 -4.00
CA ILE A 39 -4.67 8.27 -3.98
C ILE A 39 -3.57 8.08 -5.03
N LYS A 40 -2.98 6.88 -5.12
CA LYS A 40 -1.97 6.57 -6.14
C LYS A 40 -2.54 6.62 -7.56
N ALA A 41 -3.76 6.10 -7.76
CA ALA A 41 -4.43 6.19 -9.05
C ALA A 41 -4.66 7.65 -9.46
N TYR A 42 -5.19 8.48 -8.56
CA TYR A 42 -5.38 9.90 -8.79
C TYR A 42 -4.06 10.63 -9.13
N LEU A 43 -2.98 10.32 -8.40
CA LEU A 43 -1.65 10.86 -8.69
C LEU A 43 -1.19 10.51 -10.11
N PHE A 44 -1.41 9.27 -10.56
CA PHE A 44 -1.04 8.84 -11.90
C PHE A 44 -1.92 9.42 -13.01
N ASP A 45 -3.16 9.77 -12.70
CA ASP A 45 -4.10 10.38 -13.65
C ASP A 45 -3.84 11.88 -13.85
N VAL A 46 -3.39 12.59 -12.80
CA VAL A 46 -3.15 14.05 -12.85
C VAL A 46 -1.71 14.40 -13.26
N CYS A 47 -0.71 13.61 -12.86
CA CYS A 47 0.68 13.94 -13.12
C CYS A 47 1.15 13.58 -14.53
N SER A 48 1.98 14.45 -15.11
CA SER A 48 2.72 14.18 -16.35
C SER A 48 3.70 13.01 -16.15
N HIS A 49 4.12 12.34 -17.23
CA HIS A 49 5.03 11.18 -17.14
C HIS A 49 6.34 11.48 -16.38
N GLN A 50 6.86 12.71 -16.49
CA GLN A 50 8.08 13.13 -15.78
C GLN A 50 7.81 13.46 -14.30
N ASP A 51 6.59 13.88 -13.96
CA ASP A 51 6.23 14.26 -12.59
C ASP A 51 5.68 13.10 -11.77
N LYS A 52 5.30 11.97 -12.39
CA LYS A 52 4.84 10.76 -11.69
C LYS A 52 5.86 10.24 -10.68
N GLU A 53 7.13 10.19 -11.06
CA GLU A 53 8.22 9.75 -10.18
C GLU A 53 8.38 10.71 -8.98
N ARG A 54 8.37 12.02 -9.24
CA ARG A 54 8.43 13.05 -8.19
C ARG A 54 7.24 12.98 -7.24
N GLY A 55 6.04 12.80 -7.79
CA GLY A 55 4.81 12.64 -7.02
C GLY A 55 4.86 11.42 -6.11
N LEU A 56 5.33 10.28 -6.63
CA LEU A 56 5.47 9.04 -5.85
C LEU A 56 6.50 9.21 -4.73
N HIS A 57 7.56 9.97 -4.97
CA HIS A 57 8.53 10.33 -3.94
C HIS A 57 7.94 11.22 -2.84
N TYR A 58 7.14 12.24 -3.18
CA TYR A 58 6.46 13.05 -2.17
C TYR A 58 5.42 12.25 -1.39
N HIS A 59 4.69 11.35 -2.04
CA HIS A 59 3.77 10.41 -1.38
C HIS A 59 4.49 9.57 -0.33
N ALA A 60 5.61 8.95 -0.70
CA ALA A 60 6.41 8.14 0.22
C ALA A 60 7.00 8.96 1.37
N LEU A 61 7.51 10.16 1.09
CA LEU A 61 8.06 11.06 2.10
C LEU A 61 7.00 11.51 3.12
N LEU A 62 5.83 11.96 2.66
CA LEU A 62 4.75 12.42 3.53
C LEU A 62 4.13 11.27 4.34
N THR A 63 4.02 10.08 3.74
CA THR A 63 3.60 8.87 4.46
C THR A 63 4.57 8.53 5.58
N GLY A 64 5.89 8.59 5.30
CA GLY A 64 6.93 8.37 6.31
C GLY A 64 6.92 9.41 7.44
N LEU A 65 6.74 10.69 7.09
CA LEU A 65 6.62 11.77 8.08
C LEU A 65 5.37 11.61 8.96
N GLY A 66 4.23 11.27 8.36
CA GLY A 66 2.99 10.98 9.09
C GLY A 66 3.16 9.81 10.05
N GLY A 67 3.82 8.73 9.60
CA GLY A 67 4.19 7.60 10.46
C GLY A 67 5.10 8.01 11.62
N ALA A 68 6.14 8.80 11.36
CA ALA A 68 7.04 9.31 12.39
C ALA A 68 6.31 10.18 13.43
N CYS A 69 5.45 11.09 12.99
CA CYS A 69 4.62 11.91 13.89
C CYS A 69 3.66 11.04 14.71
N GLY A 70 3.03 10.02 14.10
CA GLY A 70 2.16 9.08 14.80
C GLY A 70 2.89 8.30 15.90
N TYR A 71 4.06 7.76 15.59
CA TYR A 71 4.89 7.08 16.57
C TYR A 71 5.41 8.01 17.66
N LEU A 72 5.77 9.26 17.33
CA LEU A 72 6.18 10.27 18.30
C LEU A 72 5.05 10.59 19.29
N VAL A 73 3.81 10.74 18.81
CA VAL A 73 2.64 10.95 19.68
C VAL A 73 2.45 9.76 20.62
N GLY A 74 2.66 8.52 20.17
CA GLY A 74 2.60 7.33 21.04
C GLY A 74 3.82 7.11 21.93
N ALA A 75 4.90 7.87 21.74
CA ALA A 75 6.17 7.73 22.48
C ALA A 75 6.33 8.77 23.60
N MET A 76 5.51 9.83 23.56
CA MET A 76 5.49 10.87 24.59
C MET A 76 4.63 10.41 25.77
N ASP A 77 5.14 10.60 26.98
CA ASP A 77 4.40 10.40 28.22
C ASP A 77 3.38 11.54 28.39
N TRP A 78 2.11 11.24 28.11
CA TRP A 78 1.04 12.21 28.27
C TRP A 78 0.46 12.21 29.69
N GLY A 79 0.69 11.17 30.49
CA GLY A 79 0.08 11.01 31.81
C GLY A 79 0.40 12.15 32.76
N HIS A 80 1.63 12.65 32.72
CA HIS A 80 2.07 13.78 33.54
C HIS A 80 1.89 15.16 32.89
N SER A 81 1.52 15.19 31.60
CA SER A 81 1.33 16.44 30.85
C SER A 81 0.01 17.12 31.21
N VAL A 82 -0.05 18.45 31.04
CA VAL A 82 -1.28 19.25 31.29
C VAL A 82 -2.47 18.74 30.48
N LEU A 83 -2.23 18.29 29.24
CA LEU A 83 -3.27 17.65 28.42
C LEU A 83 -3.76 16.32 28.99
N GLY A 84 -2.88 15.49 29.57
CA GLY A 84 -3.29 14.23 30.21
C GLY A 84 -4.10 14.46 31.47
N GLN A 85 -3.77 15.51 32.24
CA GLN A 85 -4.59 15.93 33.38
C GLN A 85 -5.95 16.50 32.95
N LEU A 86 -6.01 17.23 31.82
CA LEU A 86 -7.24 17.82 31.31
C LEU A 86 -8.20 16.80 30.69
N LEU A 87 -7.68 15.86 29.89
CA LEU A 87 -8.44 14.79 29.24
C LEU A 87 -8.61 13.55 30.13
N GLY A 88 -7.91 13.49 31.26
CA GLY A 88 -8.05 12.45 32.28
C GLY A 88 -7.39 11.10 31.95
N SER A 89 -6.90 10.90 30.73
CA SER A 89 -6.17 9.68 30.34
C SER A 89 -5.24 9.96 29.16
N GLU A 90 -4.05 9.35 29.20
CA GLU A 90 -3.06 9.38 28.12
C GLU A 90 -3.63 8.92 26.77
N TYR A 91 -4.37 7.81 26.74
CA TYR A 91 -4.98 7.31 25.52
C TYR A 91 -5.95 8.32 24.88
N GLN A 92 -6.69 9.09 25.69
CA GLN A 92 -7.61 10.11 25.15
C GLN A 92 -6.86 11.26 24.48
N VAL A 93 -5.67 11.62 24.99
CA VAL A 93 -4.81 12.63 24.36
C VAL A 93 -4.32 12.15 22.99
N ILE A 94 -3.89 10.89 22.91
CA ILE A 94 -3.44 10.28 21.65
C ILE A 94 -4.58 10.27 20.62
N TYR A 95 -5.78 9.82 21.01
CA TYR A 95 -6.95 9.82 20.12
C TYR A 95 -7.38 11.24 19.71
N PHE A 96 -7.23 12.23 20.59
CA PHE A 96 -7.50 13.63 20.27
C PHE A 96 -6.58 14.14 19.16
N PHE A 97 -5.27 13.92 19.27
CA PHE A 97 -4.32 14.31 18.22
C PHE A 97 -4.55 13.55 16.91
N ALA A 98 -4.90 12.26 16.98
CA ALA A 98 -5.25 11.48 15.79
C ALA A 98 -6.50 12.05 15.08
N ALA A 99 -7.56 12.34 15.84
CA ALA A 99 -8.80 12.92 15.31
C ALA A 99 -8.59 14.34 14.74
N LEU A 100 -7.77 15.17 15.42
CA LEU A 100 -7.41 16.51 14.95
C LEU A 100 -6.65 16.43 13.62
N THR A 101 -5.64 15.56 13.54
CA THR A 101 -4.82 15.36 12.34
C THR A 101 -5.69 14.90 11.17
N TRP A 102 -6.52 13.89 11.40
CA TRP A 102 -7.46 13.39 10.40
C TRP A 102 -8.44 14.48 9.93
N GLY A 103 -9.01 15.25 10.86
CA GLY A 103 -9.93 16.34 10.54
C GLY A 103 -9.31 17.44 9.68
N ILE A 104 -8.07 17.85 9.99
CA ILE A 104 -7.32 18.83 9.19
C ILE A 104 -7.11 18.30 7.77
N PHE A 105 -6.58 17.08 7.62
CA PHE A 105 -6.29 16.51 6.29
C PHE A 105 -7.55 16.22 5.49
N LEU A 106 -8.63 15.76 6.12
CA LEU A 106 -9.92 15.59 5.46
C LEU A 106 -10.43 16.92 4.93
N THR A 107 -10.34 17.98 5.74
CA THR A 107 -10.77 19.33 5.35
C THR A 107 -9.96 19.84 4.17
N VAL A 108 -8.63 19.71 4.22
CA VAL A 108 -7.75 20.08 3.11
C VAL A 108 -8.09 19.28 1.84
N HIS A 109 -8.34 17.98 1.97
CA HIS A 109 -8.68 17.12 0.83
C HIS A 109 -10.01 17.52 0.17
N LEU A 110 -11.04 17.79 0.98
CA LEU A 110 -12.35 18.23 0.51
C LEU A 110 -12.32 19.59 -0.20
N PHE A 111 -11.43 20.51 0.22
CA PHE A 111 -11.30 21.83 -0.42
C PHE A 111 -10.32 21.85 -1.60
N SER A 112 -9.35 20.92 -1.66
CA SER A 112 -8.30 20.95 -2.68
C SER A 112 -8.71 20.25 -3.98
N ILE A 113 -9.59 19.25 -3.93
CA ILE A 113 -10.04 18.51 -5.12
C ILE A 113 -11.41 19.05 -5.53
N PRO A 114 -11.51 19.90 -6.57
CA PRO A 114 -12.81 20.34 -7.06
C PRO A 114 -13.55 19.14 -7.67
N GLU A 115 -14.70 18.77 -7.10
CA GLU A 115 -15.56 17.75 -7.68
C GLU A 115 -16.10 18.24 -9.03
N GLN A 116 -15.69 17.60 -10.12
CA GLN A 116 -16.35 17.78 -11.40
C GLN A 116 -17.65 16.97 -11.40
N ALA A 117 -18.78 17.66 -11.48
CA ALA A 117 -20.08 17.02 -11.66
C ALA A 117 -20.00 16.07 -12.87
N LEU A 118 -20.42 14.82 -12.68
CA LEU A 118 -20.49 13.82 -13.74
C LEU A 118 -21.53 14.30 -14.77
N GLY A 119 -21.07 15.05 -15.76
CA GLY A 119 -21.92 15.72 -16.73
C GLY A 119 -22.76 14.72 -17.51
N LYS A 120 -24.08 14.74 -17.29
CA LYS A 120 -25.03 14.47 -18.38
C LYS A 120 -24.98 15.70 -19.27
N ASP A 121 -24.49 15.57 -20.49
CA ASP A 121 -24.61 16.62 -21.49
C ASP A 121 -26.08 17.03 -21.69
N PRO A 122 -26.35 18.34 -21.78
CA PRO A 122 -27.19 18.85 -22.83
C PRO A 122 -26.40 19.89 -23.63
N SER A 123 -26.07 19.52 -24.87
CA SER A 123 -25.81 20.38 -26.03
C SER A 123 -25.66 21.89 -25.79
N ALA A 124 -24.45 22.44 -25.99
CA ALA A 124 -24.22 23.65 -26.79
C ALA A 124 -22.73 24.02 -26.82
N THR A 125 -22.21 24.13 -28.04
CA THR A 125 -21.23 25.11 -28.54
C THR A 125 -20.58 26.06 -27.52
N ASP A 126 -19.25 25.99 -27.36
CA ASP A 126 -18.36 27.07 -27.85
C ASP A 126 -16.87 26.70 -27.75
N SER A 127 -16.13 27.26 -28.69
CA SER A 127 -14.74 26.99 -29.07
C SER A 127 -13.69 27.45 -28.06
N SER A 128 -12.89 26.50 -27.54
CA SER A 128 -11.51 26.70 -27.06
C SER A 128 -10.76 25.36 -27.10
N PRO A 129 -9.42 25.33 -27.28
CA PRO A 129 -8.72 24.09 -27.63
C PRO A 129 -8.75 23.12 -26.44
N PRO A 130 -9.20 21.87 -26.62
CA PRO A 130 -9.30 20.94 -25.50
C PRO A 130 -7.92 20.38 -25.16
N SER A 131 -7.45 20.71 -23.96
CA SER A 131 -6.45 19.93 -23.22
C SER A 131 -6.90 18.46 -23.17
N ALA A 132 -5.94 17.54 -23.24
CA ALA A 132 -6.05 16.10 -23.56
C ALA A 132 -6.89 15.20 -22.61
N LEU A 133 -7.97 15.70 -22.01
CA LEU A 133 -8.87 14.99 -21.09
C LEU A 133 -10.24 14.61 -21.67
N ARG A 134 -10.50 14.84 -22.97
CA ARG A 134 -11.84 14.65 -23.56
C ARG A 134 -12.04 13.40 -24.44
N ALA A 135 -11.13 12.42 -24.43
CA ALA A 135 -11.24 11.23 -25.28
C ALA A 135 -11.62 9.92 -24.57
N LEU A 136 -12.07 9.96 -23.30
CA LEU A 136 -12.53 8.77 -22.59
C LEU A 136 -13.96 8.96 -22.05
N GLY A 137 -14.94 9.06 -22.95
CA GLY A 137 -16.32 9.24 -22.51
C GLY A 137 -17.37 9.17 -23.62
N SER A 138 -17.63 7.97 -24.14
CA SER A 138 -18.97 7.60 -24.60
C SER A 138 -19.00 6.10 -24.91
N HIS A 139 -19.29 5.29 -23.88
CA HIS A 139 -20.10 4.07 -23.90
C HIS A 139 -19.79 3.21 -22.66
N SER A 140 -20.47 3.51 -21.55
CA SER A 140 -20.59 2.60 -20.41
C SER A 140 -21.89 2.92 -19.67
N ASN A 141 -22.97 2.25 -20.07
CA ASN A 141 -24.20 2.22 -19.30
C ASN A 141 -24.09 1.10 -18.25
N GLY A 142 -24.31 1.45 -16.97
CA GLY A 142 -24.92 0.51 -16.01
C GLY A 142 -24.13 0.25 -14.73
N TYR A 143 -24.22 1.16 -13.77
CA TYR A 143 -24.13 0.82 -12.34
C TYR A 143 -25.48 1.19 -11.70
N GLY A 144 -26.16 0.21 -11.12
CA GLY A 144 -27.29 0.39 -10.20
C GLY A 144 -28.57 1.03 -10.76
N SER A 145 -29.49 0.23 -11.32
CA SER A 145 -30.94 0.49 -11.28
C SER A 145 -31.69 -0.75 -11.70
N MET A 146 -32.81 -1.02 -11.02
CA MET A 146 -33.61 -2.23 -11.10
C MET A 146 -34.15 -2.55 -12.50
N SER A 147 -34.40 -3.84 -12.70
CA SER A 147 -34.98 -4.49 -13.88
C SER A 147 -36.18 -3.74 -14.46
N LYS A 148 -36.23 -3.64 -15.78
CA LYS A 148 -37.51 -3.62 -16.50
C LYS A 148 -37.46 -4.56 -17.70
N GLU A 149 -38.56 -5.27 -17.81
CA GLU A 149 -38.87 -6.47 -18.56
C GLU A 149 -38.85 -6.30 -20.09
N LEU A 150 -38.79 -7.44 -20.79
CA LEU A 150 -38.52 -7.64 -22.22
C LEU A 150 -39.77 -7.45 -23.13
N VAL A 151 -39.56 -7.70 -24.44
CA VAL A 151 -40.46 -8.08 -25.57
C VAL A 151 -41.03 -6.91 -26.46
N PRO A 152 -41.29 -7.10 -27.78
CA PRO A 152 -40.41 -6.63 -28.89
C PRO A 152 -41.14 -6.04 -30.15
N THR A 153 -40.37 -5.81 -31.23
CA THR A 153 -40.69 -6.05 -32.67
C THR A 153 -40.89 -4.85 -33.63
N VAL A 154 -40.30 -5.01 -34.83
CA VAL A 154 -40.66 -4.53 -36.19
C VAL A 154 -39.83 -3.36 -36.79
N ALA A 155 -39.19 -3.65 -37.94
CA ALA A 155 -38.53 -2.75 -38.90
C ALA A 155 -39.48 -2.47 -40.11
N PRO A 156 -39.11 -1.86 -41.27
CA PRO A 156 -37.93 -1.06 -41.67
C PRO A 156 -38.25 0.20 -42.56
N ALA A 157 -37.17 0.84 -43.06
CA ALA A 157 -36.98 1.42 -44.42
C ALA A 157 -37.16 2.95 -44.70
N SER A 158 -36.09 3.61 -45.17
CA SER A 158 -35.88 4.12 -46.56
C SER A 158 -34.90 5.32 -46.68
N VAL A 159 -34.07 5.29 -47.73
CA VAL A 159 -33.04 6.24 -48.26
C VAL A 159 -33.73 7.04 -49.42
N PRO A 160 -33.26 8.14 -50.08
CA PRO A 160 -31.85 8.50 -50.35
C PRO A 160 -31.40 9.98 -50.56
N ASP A 161 -30.07 10.12 -50.61
CA ASP A 161 -29.17 11.01 -51.40
C ASP A 161 -29.47 12.50 -51.68
N LEU A 162 -28.43 13.33 -51.48
CA LEU A 162 -27.87 14.21 -52.54
C LEU A 162 -26.54 14.87 -52.12
N ARG A 163 -25.48 14.65 -52.92
CA ARG A 163 -24.18 15.35 -52.96
C ARG A 163 -24.08 16.03 -54.33
N PRO A 164 -23.43 17.21 -54.48
CA PRO A 164 -22.05 17.26 -55.02
C PRO A 164 -21.21 18.46 -54.47
N ARG A 165 -19.91 18.36 -54.15
CA ARG A 165 -18.67 18.16 -54.95
C ARG A 165 -17.98 19.48 -55.38
N SER A 166 -16.90 19.86 -54.68
CA SER A 166 -15.65 20.50 -55.15
C SER A 166 -14.68 20.52 -53.95
N PHE A 167 -13.35 20.34 -54.01
CA PHE A 167 -12.39 20.17 -55.09
C PHE A 167 -11.22 19.35 -54.49
N SER A 168 -10.73 18.36 -55.23
CA SER A 168 -9.59 17.51 -54.89
C SER A 168 -8.28 18.16 -55.36
N ALA A 169 -7.21 18.05 -54.56
CA ALA A 169 -5.83 17.80 -55.02
C ALA A 169 -4.90 17.53 -53.83
N LEU A 170 -4.01 16.53 -53.96
CA LEU A 170 -3.07 15.91 -53.00
C LEU A 170 -3.73 14.95 -51.99
N GLY A 171 -3.95 13.66 -52.31
CA GLY A 171 -3.25 12.84 -53.31
C GLY A 171 -1.99 12.22 -52.70
N GLU A 172 -2.08 10.91 -52.48
CA GLU A 172 -0.99 9.95 -52.24
C GLU A 172 -0.45 9.78 -50.81
N ALA A 173 -1.06 8.82 -50.09
CA ALA A 173 -0.34 7.78 -49.33
C ALA A 173 -1.27 6.72 -48.68
N ASN A 174 -2.59 6.78 -48.88
CA ASN A 174 -3.53 5.76 -48.36
C ASN A 174 -3.98 4.80 -49.47
N SER A 175 -3.17 3.79 -49.79
CA SER A 175 -3.67 2.59 -50.48
C SER A 175 -2.74 1.38 -50.41
N VAL A 176 -2.21 0.99 -49.25
CA VAL A 176 -1.81 -0.41 -49.01
C VAL A 176 -1.92 -0.75 -47.51
N THR A 177 -3.09 -1.18 -47.04
CA THR A 177 -3.19 -2.39 -46.20
C THR A 177 -4.64 -2.78 -45.99
N SER A 178 -4.92 -4.00 -46.45
CA SER A 178 -6.15 -4.74 -46.31
C SER A 178 -6.56 -4.93 -44.84
N SER A 179 -7.86 -4.75 -44.57
CA SER A 179 -8.66 -5.53 -43.62
C SER A 179 -7.97 -5.95 -42.30
N ALA A 180 -7.87 -5.02 -41.34
CA ALA A 180 -7.68 -5.37 -39.93
C ALA A 180 -9.07 -5.45 -39.27
N LYS A 181 -9.53 -6.69 -39.10
CA LYS A 181 -10.69 -7.08 -38.30
C LYS A 181 -10.64 -6.36 -36.94
N GLN A 182 -11.68 -5.58 -36.61
CA GLN A 182 -11.82 -4.92 -35.32
C GLN A 182 -11.54 -5.89 -34.17
N PRO A 183 -10.67 -5.56 -33.19
CA PRO A 183 -10.53 -6.38 -32.00
C PRO A 183 -11.81 -6.30 -31.19
N ASN A 184 -12.22 -7.48 -30.74
CA ASN A 184 -13.50 -7.81 -30.12
C ASN A 184 -13.82 -6.92 -28.90
N LYS A 185 -15.08 -6.50 -28.79
CA LYS A 185 -15.68 -5.67 -27.72
C LYS A 185 -15.80 -6.36 -26.36
N GLU A 186 -14.97 -7.35 -26.05
CA GLU A 186 -15.12 -8.21 -24.87
C GLU A 186 -13.84 -8.29 -24.02
N ALA A 187 -13.40 -7.19 -23.41
CA ALA A 187 -12.33 -7.30 -22.42
C ALA A 187 -12.22 -6.18 -21.37
N GLN A 188 -13.25 -5.38 -21.10
CA GLN A 188 -13.32 -4.71 -19.80
C GLN A 188 -13.97 -5.68 -18.80
N LYS A 189 -13.29 -6.81 -18.58
CA LYS A 189 -13.78 -7.88 -17.72
C LYS A 189 -13.70 -7.38 -16.28
N ARG A 190 -14.86 -7.34 -15.60
CA ARG A 190 -14.99 -7.22 -14.15
C ARG A 190 -13.85 -8.02 -13.49
N MET A 191 -12.91 -7.33 -12.84
CA MET A 191 -11.80 -7.99 -12.16
C MET A 191 -12.37 -8.86 -11.05
N THR A 192 -12.52 -10.15 -11.32
CA THR A 192 -12.96 -11.16 -10.35
C THR A 192 -11.73 -11.75 -9.68
N PHE A 193 -11.86 -12.26 -8.45
CA PHE A 193 -10.78 -12.96 -7.75
C PHE A 193 -10.14 -14.06 -8.61
N ARG A 194 -10.95 -14.78 -9.41
CA ARG A 194 -10.49 -15.76 -10.41
C ARG A 194 -9.61 -15.13 -11.50
N SER A 195 -9.91 -13.92 -11.94
CA SER A 195 -9.10 -13.19 -12.93
C SER A 195 -7.78 -12.73 -12.35
N MET A 196 -7.75 -12.27 -11.09
CA MET A 196 -6.53 -11.86 -10.39
C MET A 196 -5.61 -13.06 -10.14
N MET A 197 -6.16 -14.18 -9.65
CA MET A 197 -5.41 -15.42 -9.45
C MET A 197 -4.85 -15.96 -10.78
N LYS A 198 -5.66 -15.91 -11.86
CA LYS A 198 -5.20 -16.29 -13.21
C LYS A 198 -4.14 -15.34 -13.75
N ALA A 199 -4.20 -14.04 -13.44
CA ALA A 199 -3.18 -13.06 -13.82
C ALA A 199 -1.84 -13.29 -13.10
N ILE A 200 -1.87 -13.65 -11.81
CA ILE A 200 -0.68 -14.05 -11.03
C ILE A 200 -0.07 -15.34 -11.59
N MET A 201 -0.91 -16.34 -11.91
CA MET A 201 -0.43 -17.61 -12.48
C MET A 201 0.15 -17.46 -13.89
N ASN A 202 -0.44 -16.60 -14.71
CA ASN A 202 0.00 -16.33 -16.09
C ASN A 202 1.09 -15.25 -16.17
N MET A 203 1.68 -14.85 -15.04
CA MET A 203 2.72 -13.84 -14.99
C MET A 203 4.08 -14.45 -15.41
N PRO A 204 4.93 -13.74 -16.19
CA PRO A 204 6.25 -14.23 -16.55
C PRO A 204 7.07 -14.62 -15.31
N SER A 205 8.00 -15.56 -15.46
CA SER A 205 8.80 -16.12 -14.35
C SER A 205 9.48 -15.03 -13.51
N HIS A 206 10.07 -14.02 -14.14
CA HIS A 206 10.80 -12.95 -13.45
C HIS A 206 9.91 -12.08 -12.56
N TYR A 207 8.72 -11.71 -13.03
CA TYR A 207 7.76 -10.96 -12.21
C TYR A 207 7.15 -11.81 -11.08
N ARG A 208 6.91 -13.11 -11.30
CA ARG A 208 6.46 -14.02 -10.21
C ARG A 208 7.49 -14.13 -9.10
N CYS A 209 8.77 -14.22 -9.46
CA CYS A 209 9.86 -14.23 -8.48
C CYS A 209 9.88 -12.92 -7.68
N LEU A 210 9.68 -11.78 -8.34
CA LEU A 210 9.56 -10.50 -7.65
C LEU A 210 8.40 -10.49 -6.65
N CYS A 211 7.19 -10.94 -7.05
CA CYS A 211 6.04 -11.04 -6.15
C CYS A 211 6.30 -11.94 -4.93
N VAL A 212 6.92 -13.12 -5.13
CA VAL A 212 7.26 -14.04 -4.03
C VAL A 212 8.27 -13.41 -3.09
N SER A 213 9.32 -12.78 -3.62
CA SER A 213 10.31 -12.08 -2.79
C SER A 213 9.68 -10.96 -1.97
N HIS A 214 8.76 -10.20 -2.58
CA HIS A 214 8.06 -9.10 -1.96
C HIS A 214 7.13 -9.59 -0.85
N LEU A 215 6.40 -10.68 -1.09
CA LEU A 215 5.59 -11.35 -0.08
C LEU A 215 6.43 -11.77 1.14
N LEU A 216 7.59 -12.40 0.91
CA LEU A 216 8.49 -12.81 1.99
C LEU A 216 9.01 -11.61 2.79
N GLY A 217 9.39 -10.53 2.10
CA GLY A 217 9.88 -9.31 2.75
C GLY A 217 8.86 -8.63 3.62
N TRP A 218 7.64 -8.42 3.09
CA TRP A 218 6.53 -7.87 3.87
C TRP A 218 6.13 -8.79 5.02
N THR A 219 6.16 -10.10 4.82
CA THR A 219 5.89 -11.06 5.90
C THR A 219 6.92 -10.92 7.02
N ALA A 220 8.22 -10.85 6.70
CA ALA A 220 9.29 -10.66 7.68
C ALA A 220 9.18 -9.31 8.40
N PHE A 221 8.95 -8.24 7.64
CA PHE A 221 8.86 -6.87 8.17
C PHE A 221 7.64 -6.68 9.08
N LEU A 222 6.44 -7.10 8.64
CA LEU A 222 5.20 -6.99 9.40
C LEU A 222 5.21 -7.88 10.65
N CYS A 223 5.80 -9.07 10.55
CA CYS A 223 5.95 -9.97 11.70
C CYS A 223 6.65 -9.25 12.85
N ASN A 224 7.80 -8.63 12.57
CA ASN A 224 8.55 -7.89 13.57
C ASN A 224 7.83 -6.59 13.98
N MET A 225 7.30 -5.81 13.02
CA MET A 225 6.67 -4.50 13.30
C MET A 225 5.47 -4.58 14.23
N LEU A 226 4.57 -5.56 14.04
CA LEU A 226 3.32 -5.65 14.79
C LEU A 226 3.51 -5.98 16.27
N PHE A 227 4.54 -6.77 16.60
CA PHE A 227 4.81 -7.20 17.96
C PHE A 227 6.06 -6.52 18.55
N PHE A 228 6.66 -5.57 17.85
CA PHE A 228 7.90 -4.93 18.31
C PHE A 228 7.75 -4.21 19.65
N THR A 229 6.66 -3.44 19.81
CA THR A 229 6.38 -2.72 21.05
C THR A 229 6.10 -3.68 22.20
N ASP A 230 5.41 -4.78 21.92
CA ASP A 230 5.15 -5.85 22.90
C ASP A 230 6.44 -6.59 23.28
N PHE A 231 7.32 -6.87 22.31
CA PHE A 231 8.66 -7.40 22.54
C PHE A 231 9.50 -6.45 23.40
N MET A 232 9.44 -5.14 23.16
CA MET A 232 10.14 -4.14 23.96
C MET A 232 9.64 -4.15 25.41
N GLY A 233 8.31 -4.18 25.61
CA GLY A 233 7.68 -4.26 26.93
C GLY A 233 8.05 -5.52 27.70
N GLN A 234 7.88 -6.70 27.08
CA GLN A 234 8.02 -7.99 27.76
C GLN A 234 9.46 -8.48 27.86
N ILE A 235 10.24 -8.41 26.78
CA ILE A 235 11.56 -9.06 26.71
C ILE A 235 12.67 -8.10 27.11
N VAL A 236 12.64 -6.87 26.58
CA VAL A 236 13.70 -5.89 26.82
C VAL A 236 13.54 -5.23 28.19
N TYR A 237 12.33 -4.78 28.51
CA TYR A 237 12.02 -4.12 29.80
C TYR A 237 11.60 -5.11 30.91
N LYS A 238 11.34 -6.39 30.57
CA LYS A 238 10.92 -7.42 31.54
C LYS A 238 9.61 -7.07 32.27
N GLY A 239 8.75 -6.29 31.63
CA GLY A 239 7.43 -5.96 32.12
C GLY A 239 6.43 -7.11 31.90
N ASN A 240 5.26 -7.02 32.55
CA ASN A 240 4.20 -8.00 32.38
C ASN A 240 2.88 -7.33 31.97
N PRO A 241 2.35 -7.59 30.76
CA PRO A 241 1.09 -7.00 30.30
C PRO A 241 -0.13 -7.48 31.07
N TYR A 242 -0.04 -8.63 31.75
CA TYR A 242 -1.14 -9.23 32.52
C TYR A 242 -1.10 -8.86 34.01
N ALA A 243 -0.16 -8.02 34.45
CA ALA A 243 -0.10 -7.57 35.83
C ALA A 243 -1.18 -6.52 36.14
N GLU A 244 -1.51 -6.33 37.41
CA GLU A 244 -2.47 -5.29 37.82
C GLU A 244 -1.96 -3.90 37.39
N HIS A 245 -2.86 -3.00 36.98
CA HIS A 245 -2.47 -1.70 36.40
C HIS A 245 -1.70 -0.80 37.38
N ASN A 246 -1.88 -0.99 38.68
CA ASN A 246 -1.14 -0.26 39.72
C ASN A 246 0.19 -0.93 40.11
N SER A 247 0.55 -2.04 39.48
CA SER A 247 1.77 -2.78 39.80
C SER A 247 2.99 -2.20 39.07
N THR A 248 4.16 -2.31 39.70
CA THR A 248 5.43 -1.91 39.06
C THR A 248 5.72 -2.70 37.78
N ALA A 249 5.25 -3.95 37.69
CA ALA A 249 5.43 -4.80 36.52
C ALA A 249 4.64 -4.30 35.28
N TYR A 250 3.43 -3.76 35.50
CA TYR A 250 2.62 -3.17 34.43
C TYR A 250 3.20 -1.82 33.97
N VAL A 251 3.58 -0.95 34.91
CA VAL A 251 4.23 0.33 34.58
C VAL A 251 5.55 0.11 33.83
N THR A 252 6.31 -0.93 34.17
CA THR A 252 7.54 -1.30 33.43
C THR A 252 7.22 -1.77 32.01
N TYR A 253 6.11 -2.48 31.82
CA TYR A 253 5.63 -2.88 30.49
C TYR A 253 5.22 -1.66 29.66
N GLU A 254 4.39 -0.76 30.21
CA GLU A 254 3.99 0.49 29.53
C GLU A 254 5.20 1.32 29.13
N ARG A 255 6.18 1.46 30.04
CA ARG A 255 7.43 2.16 29.72
C ARG A 255 8.20 1.51 28.57
N GLY A 256 8.20 0.18 28.51
CA GLY A 256 8.79 -0.53 27.37
C GLY A 256 8.01 -0.31 26.07
N VAL A 257 6.68 -0.23 26.13
CA VAL A 257 5.84 0.10 24.96
C VAL A 257 6.14 1.52 24.45
N GLU A 258 6.21 2.52 25.32
CA GLU A 258 6.59 3.91 24.97
C GLU A 258 7.97 3.97 24.29
N VAL A 259 8.95 3.28 24.86
CA VAL A 259 10.32 3.21 24.30
C VAL A 259 10.32 2.42 22.99
N GLY A 260 9.43 1.45 22.84
CA GLY A 260 9.14 0.78 21.57
C GLY A 260 8.64 1.75 20.52
N CYS A 261 7.72 2.66 20.87
CA CYS A 261 7.26 3.73 19.98
C CYS A 261 8.39 4.67 19.56
N TRP A 262 9.33 5.01 20.46
CA TRP A 262 10.57 5.71 20.10
C TRP A 262 11.39 4.93 19.06
N GLY A 263 11.52 3.61 19.23
CA GLY A 263 12.16 2.74 18.25
C GLY A 263 11.46 2.76 16.88
N LEU A 264 10.13 2.75 16.84
CA LEU A 264 9.35 2.85 15.61
C LEU A 264 9.50 4.23 14.93
N CYS A 265 9.65 5.30 15.72
CA CYS A 265 10.01 6.62 15.21
C CYS A 265 11.41 6.62 14.57
N ILE A 266 12.40 6.01 15.21
CA ILE A 266 13.75 5.82 14.63
C ILE A 266 13.67 5.05 13.32
N ASN A 267 12.85 4.00 13.25
CA ASN A 267 12.59 3.26 12.01
C ASN A 267 12.05 4.18 10.90
N ALA A 268 11.04 5.02 11.18
CA ALA A 268 10.48 5.94 10.20
C ALA A 268 11.51 6.98 9.69
N VAL A 269 12.28 7.58 10.60
CA VAL A 269 13.36 8.53 10.26
C VAL A 269 14.46 7.83 9.46
N SER A 270 14.87 6.63 9.88
CA SER A 270 15.86 5.83 9.16
C SER A 270 15.39 5.47 7.75
N SER A 271 14.11 5.12 7.58
CA SER A 271 13.51 4.84 6.27
C SER A 271 13.60 6.04 5.33
N ALA A 272 13.24 7.23 5.83
CA ALA A 272 13.35 8.48 5.08
C ALA A 272 14.80 8.80 4.69
N LEU A 273 15.75 8.69 5.61
CA LEU A 273 17.17 8.93 5.34
C LEU A 273 17.74 7.91 4.35
N TYR A 274 17.41 6.62 4.53
CA TYR A 274 17.89 5.54 3.67
C TYR A 274 17.35 5.67 2.25
N SER A 275 16.14 6.19 2.04
CA SER A 275 15.62 6.49 0.69
C SER A 275 16.54 7.42 -0.12
N TYR A 276 17.22 8.38 0.52
CA TYR A 276 18.23 9.21 -0.14
C TYR A 276 19.53 8.43 -0.39
N VAL A 277 19.97 7.64 0.59
CA VAL A 277 21.17 6.79 0.47
C VAL A 277 21.01 5.76 -0.65
N GLN A 278 19.81 5.19 -0.82
CA GLN A 278 19.48 4.26 -1.90
C GLN A 278 19.76 4.87 -3.28
N ARG A 279 19.39 6.14 -3.51
CA ARG A 279 19.67 6.82 -4.79
C ARG A 279 21.17 6.95 -5.07
N TRP A 280 21.95 7.22 -4.03
CA TRP A 280 23.41 7.31 -4.16
C TRP A 280 24.06 5.94 -4.35
N LEU A 281 23.51 4.90 -3.73
CA LEU A 281 24.03 3.54 -3.75
C LEU A 281 23.58 2.73 -4.99
N LEU A 282 22.48 3.15 -5.62
CA LEU A 282 21.92 2.58 -6.85
C LEU A 282 22.94 2.38 -7.98
N PRO A 283 23.75 3.39 -8.38
CA PRO A 283 24.72 3.22 -9.47
C PRO A 283 25.89 2.28 -9.13
N TYR A 284 26.16 2.01 -7.85
CA TYR A 284 27.28 1.17 -7.45
C TYR A 284 26.89 -0.30 -7.28
N ILE A 285 25.71 -0.57 -6.73
CA ILE A 285 25.28 -1.91 -6.31
C ILE A 285 24.14 -2.46 -7.20
N GLY A 286 23.43 -1.58 -7.92
CA GLY A 286 22.27 -1.91 -8.73
C GLY A 286 21.02 -2.24 -7.89
N LEU A 287 19.86 -2.35 -8.56
CA LEU A 287 18.57 -2.62 -7.91
C LEU A 287 18.56 -3.98 -7.18
N LYS A 288 19.10 -5.03 -7.81
CA LYS A 288 19.15 -6.37 -7.22
C LYS A 288 19.99 -6.40 -5.94
N GLY A 289 21.15 -5.75 -5.95
CA GLY A 289 22.04 -5.75 -4.79
C GLY A 289 21.50 -4.88 -3.65
N LEU A 290 20.83 -3.76 -3.95
CA LEU A 290 20.09 -2.98 -2.94
C LEU A 290 18.99 -3.80 -2.27
N TYR A 291 18.24 -4.57 -3.06
CA TYR A 291 17.18 -5.42 -2.54
C TYR A 291 17.72 -6.53 -1.62
N PHE A 292 18.81 -7.18 -2.04
CA PHE A 292 19.51 -8.17 -1.22
C PHE A 292 20.05 -7.56 0.07
N MET A 293 20.70 -6.40 -0.01
CA MET A 293 21.30 -5.70 1.13
C MET A 293 20.25 -5.35 2.19
N GLY A 294 19.08 -4.86 1.77
CA GLY A 294 17.98 -4.56 2.71
C GLY A 294 17.53 -5.76 3.53
N TYR A 295 17.31 -6.91 2.87
CA TYR A 295 16.90 -8.13 3.56
C TYR A 295 18.01 -8.70 4.45
N PHE A 296 19.26 -8.61 3.99
CA PHE A 296 20.40 -9.15 4.72
C PHE A 296 20.63 -8.36 6.01
N VAL A 297 20.68 -7.03 5.91
CA VAL A 297 20.84 -6.16 7.07
C VAL A 297 19.67 -6.33 8.03
N PHE A 298 18.44 -6.43 7.53
CA PHE A 298 17.25 -6.70 8.35
C PHE A 298 17.31 -8.03 9.11
N GLY A 299 17.62 -9.12 8.42
CA GLY A 299 17.73 -10.45 9.05
C GLY A 299 18.83 -10.48 10.10
N MET A 300 19.98 -9.87 9.82
CA MET A 300 21.08 -9.75 10.77
C MET A 300 20.71 -8.89 11.98
N GLY A 301 20.09 -7.73 11.76
CA GLY A 301 19.70 -6.82 12.84
C GLY A 301 18.63 -7.40 13.75
N THR A 302 17.59 -8.02 13.17
CA THR A 302 16.55 -8.72 13.95
C THR A 302 17.14 -9.90 14.72
N SER A 303 18.03 -10.70 14.12
CA SER A 303 18.74 -11.77 14.83
C SER A 303 19.52 -11.27 16.05
N LEU A 304 20.25 -10.16 15.89
CA LEU A 304 21.00 -9.54 16.99
C LEU A 304 20.09 -9.03 18.12
N ILE A 305 18.93 -8.45 17.78
CA ILE A 305 17.92 -8.04 18.78
C ILE A 305 17.43 -9.24 19.58
N GLY A 306 17.16 -10.37 18.91
CA GLY A 306 16.71 -11.61 19.56
C GLY A 306 17.76 -12.24 20.47
N LEU A 307 19.04 -12.17 20.08
CA LEU A 307 20.16 -12.73 20.86
C LEU A 307 20.56 -11.85 22.05
N PHE A 308 20.52 -10.53 21.89
CA PHE A 308 20.98 -9.56 22.89
C PHE A 308 19.89 -8.49 23.14
N PRO A 309 18.86 -8.79 23.95
CA PRO A 309 17.77 -7.86 24.25
C PRO A 309 18.23 -6.78 25.23
N ASN A 310 19.01 -5.82 24.74
CA ASN A 310 19.45 -4.64 25.47
C ASN A 310 18.77 -3.39 24.90
N ILE A 311 18.24 -2.52 25.78
CA ILE A 311 17.49 -1.31 25.41
C ILE A 311 18.20 -0.48 24.35
N ILE A 312 19.46 -0.11 24.57
CA ILE A 312 20.21 0.77 23.67
C ILE A 312 20.51 0.05 22.35
N ALA A 313 20.91 -1.22 22.42
CA ALA A 313 21.20 -2.02 21.23
C ALA A 313 19.94 -2.19 20.37
N THR A 314 18.79 -2.51 20.98
CA THR A 314 17.51 -2.67 20.28
C THR A 314 17.06 -1.37 19.63
N LEU A 315 17.19 -0.23 20.31
CA LEU A 315 16.86 1.08 19.74
C LEU A 315 17.76 1.45 18.55
N ILE A 316 19.08 1.23 18.65
CA ILE A 316 19.99 1.45 17.52
C ILE A 316 19.65 0.52 16.36
N LEU A 317 19.36 -0.75 16.64
CA LEU A 317 18.98 -1.74 15.63
C LEU A 317 17.59 -1.47 15.02
N CYS A 318 16.77 -0.55 15.55
CA CYS A 318 15.56 -0.10 14.86
C CYS A 318 15.87 0.66 13.56
N THR A 319 17.08 1.22 13.41
CA THR A 319 17.50 1.85 12.15
C THR A 319 17.48 0.86 10.99
N VAL A 320 17.80 -0.40 11.25
CA VAL A 320 17.78 -1.51 10.29
C VAL A 320 16.36 -1.82 9.81
N PHE A 321 15.34 -1.60 10.63
CA PHE A 321 13.95 -1.75 10.19
C PHE A 321 13.60 -0.68 9.14
N GLY A 322 14.13 0.53 9.31
CA GLY A 322 13.95 1.61 8.33
C GLY A 322 14.58 1.28 6.98
N VAL A 323 15.77 0.65 7.01
CA VAL A 323 16.45 0.15 5.79
C VAL A 323 15.56 -0.85 5.05
N MET A 324 14.95 -1.81 5.77
CA MET A 324 14.03 -2.78 5.18
C MET A 324 12.76 -2.13 4.64
N SER A 325 12.12 -1.26 5.44
CA SER A 325 10.91 -0.54 5.06
C SER A 325 11.10 0.25 3.77
N SER A 326 12.14 1.09 3.72
CA SER A 326 12.49 1.88 2.55
C SER A 326 12.81 0.96 1.35
N THR A 327 13.48 -0.17 1.56
CA THR A 327 13.76 -1.15 0.50
C THR A 327 12.49 -1.74 -0.08
N LEU A 328 11.52 -2.14 0.75
CA LEU A 328 10.25 -2.73 0.31
C LEU A 328 9.38 -1.71 -0.42
N TYR A 329 9.37 -0.44 -0.02
CA TYR A 329 8.56 0.58 -0.66
C TYR A 329 9.13 1.12 -1.98
N THR A 330 10.45 1.06 -2.21
CA THR A 330 11.07 1.67 -3.40
C THR A 330 11.52 0.64 -4.44
N ILE A 331 12.32 -0.35 -4.04
CA ILE A 331 13.07 -1.20 -4.97
C ILE A 331 12.18 -2.11 -5.84
N PRO A 332 11.14 -2.78 -5.30
CA PRO A 332 10.24 -3.63 -6.09
C PRO A 332 9.49 -2.87 -7.18
N PHE A 333 9.04 -1.64 -6.90
CA PHE A 333 8.34 -0.82 -7.89
C PHE A 333 9.30 -0.31 -8.97
N ASN A 334 10.54 0.05 -8.60
CA ASN A 334 11.58 0.39 -9.57
C ASN A 334 11.94 -0.81 -10.45
N LEU A 335 12.07 -2.01 -9.89
CA LEU A 335 12.31 -3.25 -10.64
C LEU A 335 11.18 -3.55 -11.63
N ILE A 336 9.91 -3.35 -11.25
CA ILE A 336 8.77 -3.50 -12.16
C ILE A 336 8.87 -2.50 -13.31
N ALA A 337 9.13 -1.23 -13.02
CA ALA A 337 9.24 -0.19 -14.04
C ALA A 337 10.36 -0.50 -15.05
N GLU A 338 11.50 -0.97 -14.56
CA GLU A 338 12.63 -1.37 -15.42
C GLU A 338 12.34 -2.61 -16.27
N TYR A 339 11.77 -3.67 -15.68
CA TYR A 339 11.36 -4.86 -16.44
C TYR A 339 10.34 -4.52 -17.54
N GLN A 340 9.42 -3.60 -17.25
CA GLN A 340 8.45 -3.13 -18.23
C GLN A 340 9.09 -2.30 -19.35
N ARG A 341 10.10 -1.48 -19.02
CA ARG A 341 10.87 -0.71 -20.02
C ARG A 341 11.62 -1.65 -20.96
N GLU A 342 12.37 -2.62 -20.43
CA GLU A 342 13.08 -3.63 -21.23
C GLU A 342 12.13 -4.40 -22.15
N GLU A 343 10.95 -4.79 -21.65
CA GLU A 343 9.95 -5.53 -22.43
C GLU A 343 9.36 -4.65 -23.57
N GLN A 344 9.10 -3.36 -23.30
CA GLN A 344 8.64 -2.42 -24.34
C GLN A 344 9.69 -2.18 -25.42
N GLU A 345 10.96 -2.04 -25.04
CA GLU A 345 12.06 -1.87 -25.99
C GLU A 345 12.26 -3.12 -26.86
N GLN A 346 12.16 -4.32 -26.28
CA GLN A 346 12.23 -5.57 -27.04
C GLN A 346 11.06 -5.73 -28.02
N LEU A 347 9.84 -5.39 -27.60
CA LEU A 347 8.66 -5.44 -28.47
C LEU A 347 8.74 -4.40 -29.59
N ALA A 348 9.26 -3.20 -29.29
CA ALA A 348 9.50 -2.16 -30.31
C ALA A 348 10.54 -2.62 -31.34
N MET A 349 11.62 -3.27 -30.90
CA MET A 349 12.65 -3.86 -31.77
C MET A 349 12.10 -5.01 -32.63
N GLN A 350 11.12 -5.77 -32.14
CA GLN A 350 10.51 -6.89 -32.87
C GLN A 350 9.34 -6.46 -33.78
N GLY A 351 8.92 -5.19 -33.76
CA GLY A 351 7.84 -4.67 -34.58
C GLY A 351 6.44 -5.23 -34.25
N ILE A 352 6.30 -5.93 -33.11
CA ILE A 352 5.06 -6.58 -32.67
C ILE A 352 4.24 -5.55 -31.87
N LYS A 353 3.12 -5.07 -32.44
CA LYS A 353 2.09 -4.27 -31.75
C LYS A 353 1.06 -5.17 -31.05
N GLU A 354 1.49 -6.12 -30.21
CA GLU A 354 0.55 -6.93 -29.43
C GLU A 354 0.16 -6.25 -28.11
N THR A 355 -1.06 -6.59 -27.69
CA THR A 355 -1.81 -6.07 -26.54
C THR A 355 -0.92 -5.89 -25.31
N GLN A 356 -0.67 -4.64 -24.93
CA GLN A 356 -0.01 -4.28 -23.68
C GLN A 356 -0.65 -5.04 -22.53
N ARG A 357 0.11 -5.91 -21.87
CA ARG A 357 -0.19 -6.33 -20.51
C ARG A 357 -0.26 -5.04 -19.69
N GLY A 358 -1.42 -4.80 -19.06
CA GLY A 358 -1.64 -3.53 -18.38
C GLY A 358 -0.61 -3.34 -17.27
N THR A 359 0.23 -2.31 -17.40
CA THR A 359 1.24 -1.90 -16.40
C THR A 359 0.65 -1.83 -14.98
N GLY A 360 -0.61 -1.39 -14.89
CA GLY A 360 -1.36 -1.35 -13.64
C GLY A 360 -1.71 -2.72 -13.04
N VAL A 361 -1.82 -3.79 -13.84
CA VAL A 361 -2.10 -5.15 -13.35
C VAL A 361 -0.90 -5.72 -12.60
N ASP A 362 0.32 -5.46 -13.06
CA ASP A 362 1.53 -5.95 -12.38
C ASP A 362 1.81 -5.15 -11.11
N CYS A 363 1.59 -3.84 -11.13
CA CYS A 363 1.64 -3.00 -9.93
C CYS A 363 0.57 -3.39 -8.90
N ALA A 364 -0.66 -3.66 -9.34
CA ALA A 364 -1.73 -4.16 -8.49
C ALA A 364 -1.40 -5.54 -7.90
N ALA A 365 -0.86 -6.46 -8.71
CA ALA A 365 -0.46 -7.78 -8.23
C ALA A 365 0.63 -7.70 -7.16
N LEU A 366 1.63 -6.81 -7.33
CA LEU A 366 2.66 -6.56 -6.33
C LEU A 366 2.06 -6.00 -5.03
N THR A 367 1.16 -5.02 -5.14
CA THR A 367 0.47 -4.41 -3.99
C THR A 367 -0.39 -5.44 -3.24
N CYS A 368 -1.07 -6.35 -3.96
CA CYS A 368 -1.82 -7.44 -3.34
C CYS A 368 -0.94 -8.39 -2.50
N MET A 369 0.37 -8.50 -2.78
CA MET A 369 1.27 -9.32 -1.97
C MET A 369 1.48 -8.73 -0.57
N VAL A 370 1.36 -7.40 -0.41
CA VAL A 370 1.41 -6.73 0.90
C VAL A 370 0.22 -7.17 1.75
N GLN A 371 -0.98 -7.14 1.18
CA GLN A 371 -2.21 -7.59 1.83
C GLN A 371 -2.17 -9.07 2.17
N LEU A 372 -1.63 -9.89 1.26
CA LEU A 372 -1.44 -11.32 1.52
C LEU A 372 -0.47 -11.54 2.70
N ALA A 373 0.62 -10.77 2.80
CA ALA A 373 1.54 -10.83 3.93
C ALA A 373 0.85 -10.46 5.25
N GLN A 374 0.04 -9.39 5.26
CA GLN A 374 -0.75 -8.99 6.43
C GLN A 374 -1.68 -10.12 6.89
N ILE A 375 -2.37 -10.79 5.96
CA ILE A 375 -3.26 -11.93 6.29
C ILE A 375 -2.46 -13.09 6.88
N ILE A 376 -1.32 -13.45 6.27
CA ILE A 376 -0.46 -14.55 6.76
C ILE A 376 0.03 -14.26 8.18
N VAL A 377 0.52 -13.04 8.42
CA VAL A 377 1.03 -12.63 9.72
C VAL A 377 -0.10 -12.53 10.74
N GLY A 378 -1.21 -11.88 10.40
CA GLY A 378 -2.36 -11.72 11.29
C GLY A 378 -2.98 -13.05 11.73
N ALA A 379 -3.07 -14.03 10.83
CA ALA A 379 -3.61 -15.35 11.15
C ALA A 379 -2.61 -16.26 11.88
N GLY A 380 -1.32 -16.20 11.51
CA GLY A 380 -0.32 -17.16 11.97
C GLY A 380 0.46 -16.75 13.20
N LEU A 381 0.77 -15.45 13.35
CA LEU A 381 1.78 -15.02 14.30
C LEU A 381 1.32 -15.11 15.75
N GLY A 382 0.06 -14.79 16.04
CA GLY A 382 -0.50 -14.96 17.39
C GLY A 382 -0.51 -16.42 17.85
N ALA A 383 -0.84 -17.35 16.95
CA ALA A 383 -0.77 -18.79 17.24
C ALA A 383 0.67 -19.25 17.48
N LEU A 384 1.62 -18.71 16.71
CA LEU A 384 3.05 -19.00 16.88
C LEU A 384 3.58 -18.54 18.24
N VAL A 385 3.23 -17.32 18.67
CA VAL A 385 3.59 -16.78 19.99
C VAL A 385 3.00 -17.63 21.11
N ASN A 386 1.73 -18.03 20.98
CA ASN A 386 1.07 -18.88 21.99
C ASN A 386 1.72 -20.27 22.08
N LEU A 387 2.11 -20.87 20.94
CA LEU A 387 2.78 -22.17 20.91
C LEU A 387 4.19 -22.11 21.51
N ALA A 388 4.94 -21.05 21.22
CA ALA A 388 6.30 -20.87 21.72
C ALA A 388 6.35 -20.40 23.19
N GLY A 389 5.24 -19.83 23.70
CA GLY A 389 5.15 -19.25 25.04
C GLY A 389 6.01 -17.99 25.23
N SER A 390 6.53 -17.39 24.16
CA SER A 390 7.42 -16.22 24.22
C SER A 390 7.34 -15.39 22.94
N VAL A 391 7.35 -14.06 23.12
CA VAL A 391 7.35 -13.08 22.01
C VAL A 391 8.69 -13.09 21.25
N ILE A 392 9.76 -13.69 21.80
CA ILE A 392 11.06 -13.84 21.10
C ILE A 392 10.90 -14.59 19.77
N VAL A 393 9.95 -15.53 19.68
CA VAL A 393 9.70 -16.30 18.45
C VAL A 393 9.35 -15.40 17.26
N VAL A 394 8.75 -14.23 17.50
CA VAL A 394 8.42 -13.25 16.48
C VAL A 394 9.70 -12.81 15.78
N VAL A 395 10.68 -12.33 16.55
CA VAL A 395 11.94 -11.79 16.02
C VAL A 395 12.75 -12.88 15.30
N LEU A 396 12.74 -14.10 15.83
CA LEU A 396 13.39 -15.26 15.19
C LEU A 396 12.71 -15.65 13.87
N SER A 397 11.38 -15.63 13.83
CA SER A 397 10.62 -15.91 12.60
C SER A 397 10.84 -14.84 11.54
N ALA A 398 10.85 -13.56 11.92
CA ALA A 398 11.14 -12.45 11.02
C ALA A 398 12.57 -12.57 10.42
N SER A 399 13.57 -12.86 11.26
CA SER A 399 14.94 -13.10 10.81
C SER A 399 15.02 -14.28 9.83
N SER A 400 14.35 -15.39 10.15
CA SER A 400 14.32 -16.60 9.31
C SER A 400 13.67 -16.33 7.94
N VAL A 401 12.51 -15.67 7.92
CA VAL A 401 11.82 -15.31 6.68
C VAL A 401 12.64 -14.31 5.86
N SER A 402 13.31 -13.35 6.51
CA SER A 402 14.20 -12.41 5.83
C SER A 402 15.39 -13.11 5.19
N LEU A 403 16.01 -14.06 5.89
CA LEU A 403 17.13 -14.85 5.35
C LEU A 403 16.70 -15.71 4.16
N LEU A 404 15.52 -16.35 4.24
CA LEU A 404 14.92 -17.04 3.10
C LEU A 404 14.69 -16.09 1.92
N GLY A 405 14.22 -14.87 2.21
CA GLY A 405 14.09 -13.79 1.22
C GLY A 405 15.43 -13.41 0.58
N CYS A 406 16.51 -13.26 1.36
CA CYS A 406 17.86 -13.00 0.84
C CYS A 406 18.30 -14.06 -0.16
N ILE A 407 18.19 -15.34 0.24
CA ILE A 407 18.59 -16.47 -0.59
C ILE A 407 17.74 -16.48 -1.87
N PHE A 408 16.43 -16.24 -1.75
CA PHE A 408 15.53 -16.18 -2.89
C PHE A 408 15.89 -15.05 -3.87
N ILE A 409 16.18 -13.84 -3.36
CA ILE A 409 16.60 -12.69 -4.17
C ILE A 409 17.92 -13.00 -4.90
N ALA A 410 18.88 -13.60 -4.21
CA ALA A 410 20.18 -13.93 -4.80
C ALA A 410 20.03 -14.89 -5.99
N LEU A 411 19.18 -15.92 -5.85
CA LEU A 411 19.01 -17.00 -6.83
C LEU A 411 18.08 -16.63 -7.99
N PHE A 412 16.96 -15.95 -7.73
CA PHE A 412 15.86 -15.85 -8.70
C PHE A 412 15.63 -14.47 -9.29
N ILE A 413 16.14 -13.40 -8.67
CA ILE A 413 15.99 -12.05 -9.22
C ILE A 413 17.06 -11.79 -10.27
N ARG A 414 16.63 -11.27 -11.42
CA ARG A 414 17.49 -10.95 -12.55
C ARG A 414 18.27 -9.66 -12.27
N TYR A 415 19.49 -9.58 -12.76
CA TYR A 415 20.19 -8.31 -12.83
C TYR A 415 19.56 -7.48 -13.96
N VAL A 416 19.27 -6.23 -13.65
CA VAL A 416 18.90 -5.17 -14.60
C VAL A 416 20.14 -4.27 -14.66
N GLU A 417 20.67 -4.05 -15.86
CA GLU A 417 21.85 -3.21 -16.11
C GLU A 417 21.48 -1.74 -16.32
#